data_AF-A0AA42V8M4-F1
#
_entry.id   AF-A0AA42V8M4-F1
#
_cell.length_a   1.000
_cell.length_b   1.000
_cell.length_c   1.000
_cell.angle_alpha   90.00
_cell.angle_beta   90.00
_cell.angle_gamma   90.00
#
_symmetry.space_group_name_H-M   'P 1'
#
loop_
_entity.id
_entity.type
_entity.pdbx_description
1 polymer ?
#
loop_
_entity_poly.entity_id
_entity_poly.type
_entity_poly.pdbx_seq_one_letter_code
_entity_poly.pdbx_strand_id
1 'polypeptide(L)'
;MTDYGTLGDSLARRKQEAVISKPSRAAKLLPPSEAGKYAREATGHTESTLDDILASVAPSLSDEPETVAVSLLDMAGDHPLAIYAREVADSIQISRDSTFMIGLGLTSAVVGSTYCVKTPWDADLPLGLYVTAEQPPAAGKSGVMSAFQKPFRSAVRRMNDERNNALDALEAQIEAADDPAIKGELVEQLSHKPQPLRAWISNATPEALEKDAISPNSGLFMLASDERGLLNSVFGLSYSKGSAVNMDAALKGFDGGSYVSVRATRKGFDGEVHGSIVCFAQPGSIESIMQASGGTGLAERFLWLSDDHNLGKRNHLKPWSKPNADGYHRLCSEITKLMPSRFAVDKLVPLGLPVPLVDQLRIAKQSIESDLADDGKFGNDAVRGAAGKFDMQVMKMAAILHVARHLCKGEPVPANVGAADFEIALNLCRELLERYRQALVAKRIIGFGAESDAVIDYLERFPSGRDERSIKNSLRSKAVFKGRGTKPIGAVIERLVAAGVLTAERGLADKRNIRLA
;
A
#
# COMPACT_ATOMS: atom_id res chain seq x y z
N MET A 1 51.92 30.27 28.95
CA MET A 1 51.04 30.15 30.13
C MET A 1 50.21 28.90 29.96
N THR A 2 50.21 27.87 30.79
CA THR A 2 51.09 27.32 31.84
C THR A 2 50.44 25.96 32.16
N ASP A 3 51.27 24.96 32.42
CA ASP A 3 50.93 23.55 32.58
C ASP A 3 50.24 23.17 33.90
N TYR A 4 49.57 22.00 33.84
CA TYR A 4 49.31 20.93 34.84
C TYR A 4 49.36 21.20 36.36
N GLY A 5 48.35 20.66 37.06
CA GLY A 5 48.42 20.16 38.44
C GLY A 5 47.79 18.77 38.53
N THR A 6 48.59 17.70 38.57
CA THR A 6 48.99 16.89 39.75
C THR A 6 47.94 15.91 40.27
N LEU A 7 48.19 14.63 39.97
CA LEU A 7 47.75 13.45 40.69
C LEU A 7 48.41 13.37 42.08
N GLY A 8 47.65 12.91 43.07
CA GLY A 8 48.13 12.52 44.39
C GLY A 8 47.30 11.36 44.95
N ASP A 9 47.98 10.25 45.20
CA ASP A 9 47.52 8.98 45.78
C ASP A 9 46.95 9.10 47.22
N SER A 10 46.01 8.23 47.59
CA SER A 10 46.28 7.15 48.58
C SER A 10 45.03 6.37 49.07
N LEU A 11 45.08 5.05 48.85
CA LEU A 11 44.91 3.96 49.84
C LEU A 11 43.62 3.83 50.68
N ALA A 12 42.84 2.75 50.45
CA ALA A 12 43.00 1.48 51.21
C ALA A 12 41.70 0.61 51.26
N ARG A 13 41.88 -0.66 50.83
CA ARG A 13 41.36 -1.92 51.40
C ARG A 13 39.85 -2.09 51.67
N ARG A 14 39.27 -3.09 50.97
CA ARG A 14 38.61 -4.25 51.61
C ARG A 14 38.50 -5.44 50.65
N LYS A 15 39.13 -6.56 51.02
CA LYS A 15 38.80 -7.91 50.52
C LYS A 15 37.42 -8.28 51.07
N GLN A 16 36.53 -8.78 50.22
CA GLN A 16 35.44 -9.66 50.64
C GLN A 16 35.18 -10.69 49.55
N GLU A 17 35.25 -11.95 49.97
CA GLU A 17 35.08 -13.16 49.17
C GLU A 17 33.67 -13.23 48.59
N ALA A 18 33.57 -13.54 47.30
CA ALA A 18 32.30 -13.77 46.64
C ALA A 18 31.76 -15.14 47.03
N VAL A 19 30.72 -15.14 47.87
CA VAL A 19 29.84 -16.28 48.11
C VAL A 19 29.18 -16.69 46.79
N ILE A 20 29.39 -17.94 46.38
CA ILE A 20 28.73 -18.56 45.24
C ILE A 20 27.25 -18.72 45.59
N SER A 21 26.39 -17.81 45.11
CA SER A 21 24.94 -18.02 45.09
C SER A 21 24.56 -18.77 43.80
N LYS A 22 23.82 -19.87 43.95
CA LYS A 22 23.30 -20.66 42.83
C LYS A 22 22.40 -19.76 41.95
N PRO A 23 22.54 -19.78 40.61
CA PRO A 23 21.68 -18.96 39.76
C PRO A 23 20.24 -19.49 39.80
N SER A 24 19.36 -18.58 40.23
CA SER A 24 17.92 -18.63 40.10
C SER A 24 17.50 -18.85 38.64
N ARG A 25 16.42 -19.61 38.47
CA ARG A 25 15.84 -20.08 37.21
C ARG A 25 15.10 -18.92 36.50
N ALA A 26 15.84 -17.97 35.95
CA ALA A 26 15.32 -16.93 35.05
C ALA A 26 16.45 -16.31 34.21
N ALA A 27 16.91 -17.03 33.18
CA ALA A 27 17.82 -16.45 32.19
C ALA A 27 17.02 -15.64 31.16
N LYS A 28 17.32 -14.34 31.06
CA LYS A 28 16.87 -13.45 29.98
C LYS A 28 17.33 -14.03 28.63
N LEU A 29 16.40 -14.29 27.73
CA LEU A 29 16.68 -14.66 26.34
C LEU A 29 17.43 -13.50 25.66
N LEU A 30 18.63 -13.78 25.14
CA LEU A 30 19.40 -12.84 24.33
C LEU A 30 18.64 -12.51 23.03
N PRO A 31 18.80 -11.29 22.48
CA PRO A 31 18.28 -10.95 21.15
C PRO A 31 18.77 -11.95 20.10
N PRO A 32 17.95 -12.30 19.09
CA PRO A 32 18.28 -13.34 18.10
C PRO A 32 19.61 -13.14 17.36
N SER A 33 20.01 -11.88 17.12
CA SER A 33 21.28 -11.52 16.48
C SER A 33 22.50 -11.79 17.37
N GLU A 34 22.39 -11.60 18.68
CA GLU A 34 23.49 -11.83 19.63
C GLU A 34 23.66 -13.31 19.96
N ALA A 35 22.57 -14.07 20.00
CA ALA A 35 22.62 -15.53 20.19
C ALA A 35 23.31 -16.26 19.02
N GLY A 36 23.07 -15.80 17.78
CA GLY A 36 23.77 -16.31 16.59
C GLY A 36 25.26 -15.97 16.60
N LYS A 37 25.62 -14.76 17.05
CA LYS A 37 27.02 -14.31 17.16
C LYS A 37 27.84 -15.16 18.13
N TYR A 38 27.29 -15.44 19.31
CA TYR A 38 27.93 -16.31 20.31
C TYR A 38 28.08 -17.77 19.84
N ALA A 39 27.13 -18.28 19.05
CA ALA A 39 27.20 -19.64 18.50
C ALA A 39 28.31 -19.77 17.43
N ARG A 40 28.54 -18.73 16.62
CA ARG A 40 29.58 -18.66 15.58
C ARG A 40 30.98 -18.54 16.15
N GLU A 41 31.16 -17.75 17.22
CA GLU A 41 32.43 -17.67 17.96
C GLU A 41 32.81 -19.02 18.61
N ALA A 42 31.82 -19.83 19.00
CA ALA A 42 32.05 -21.15 19.60
C ALA A 42 32.41 -22.25 18.59
N THR A 43 32.11 -22.09 17.29
CA THR A 43 32.38 -23.10 16.25
C THR A 43 33.49 -22.73 15.26
N GLY A 44 34.07 -21.53 15.36
CA GLY A 44 35.21 -21.12 14.53
C GLY A 44 34.87 -20.73 13.09
N HIS A 45 33.59 -20.53 12.77
CA HIS A 45 33.18 -19.98 11.47
C HIS A 45 33.23 -18.44 11.51
N THR A 46 34.07 -17.85 10.66
CA THR A 46 34.18 -16.38 10.53
C THR A 46 33.04 -15.83 9.67
N GLU A 47 32.52 -14.67 10.06
CA GLU A 47 31.46 -13.92 9.38
C GLU A 47 31.74 -13.76 7.86
N SER A 48 33.01 -13.60 7.50
CA SER A 48 33.47 -13.47 6.10
C SER A 48 33.13 -14.68 5.22
N THR A 49 33.23 -15.91 5.73
CA THR A 49 33.18 -17.11 4.87
C THR A 49 31.75 -17.41 4.40
N LEU A 50 30.75 -17.20 5.26
CA LEU A 50 29.35 -17.36 4.91
C LEU A 50 28.87 -16.23 3.99
N ASP A 51 29.30 -14.99 4.27
CA ASP A 51 28.98 -13.84 3.42
C ASP A 51 29.61 -13.98 2.01
N ASP A 52 30.84 -14.51 1.92
CA ASP A 52 31.51 -14.79 0.65
C ASP A 52 30.80 -15.91 -0.13
N ILE A 53 30.37 -16.98 0.55
CA ILE A 53 29.58 -18.06 -0.07
C ILE A 53 28.25 -17.48 -0.56
N LEU A 54 27.50 -16.79 0.29
CA LEU A 54 26.21 -16.19 -0.08
C LEU A 54 26.34 -15.18 -1.22
N ALA A 55 27.41 -14.37 -1.24
CA ALA A 55 27.71 -13.45 -2.33
C ALA A 55 28.04 -14.18 -3.65
N SER A 56 28.78 -15.29 -3.58
CA SER A 56 29.16 -16.07 -4.76
C SER A 56 27.99 -16.80 -5.42
N VAL A 57 27.00 -17.25 -4.63
CA VAL A 57 25.79 -17.91 -5.15
C VAL A 57 24.59 -16.99 -5.31
N ALA A 58 24.59 -15.76 -4.77
CA ALA A 58 23.50 -14.79 -4.92
C ALA A 58 22.92 -14.67 -6.35
N PRO A 59 23.72 -14.66 -7.44
CA PRO A 59 23.20 -14.62 -8.81
C PRO A 59 22.44 -15.90 -9.23
N SER A 60 22.79 -17.04 -8.65
CA SER A 60 22.11 -18.34 -8.87
C SER A 60 20.88 -18.54 -7.96
N LEU A 61 20.72 -17.69 -6.95
CA LEU A 61 19.56 -17.63 -6.05
C LEU A 61 18.47 -16.65 -6.55
N SER A 62 18.73 -15.87 -7.60
CA SER A 62 17.71 -15.04 -8.27
C SER A 62 17.04 -15.82 -9.40
N ASP A 63 15.74 -16.11 -9.25
CA ASP A 63 14.99 -17.02 -10.13
C ASP A 63 14.38 -16.37 -11.38
N GLU A 64 14.48 -15.05 -11.56
CA GLU A 64 13.62 -14.35 -12.52
C GLU A 64 14.44 -13.75 -13.67
N PRO A 65 14.15 -14.10 -14.93
CA PRO A 65 14.73 -13.40 -16.06
C PRO A 65 14.32 -11.92 -16.03
N GLU A 66 15.23 -11.02 -16.42
CA GLU A 66 14.89 -9.62 -16.63
C GLU A 66 13.75 -9.51 -17.64
N THR A 67 12.55 -9.20 -17.15
CA THR A 67 11.40 -8.93 -18.01
C THR A 67 11.54 -7.53 -18.57
N VAL A 68 11.33 -7.37 -19.89
CA VAL A 68 11.30 -6.05 -20.53
C VAL A 68 10.11 -5.28 -19.94
N ALA A 69 10.39 -4.30 -19.09
CA ALA A 69 9.35 -3.51 -18.44
C ALA A 69 8.52 -2.76 -19.50
N VAL A 70 7.25 -3.14 -19.65
CA VAL A 70 6.31 -2.49 -20.58
C VAL A 70 5.78 -1.22 -19.91
N SER A 71 5.91 -0.04 -20.51
CA SER A 71 5.45 1.20 -19.87
C SER A 71 3.93 1.16 -19.59
N LEU A 72 3.55 1.34 -18.33
CA LEU A 72 2.15 1.46 -17.90
C LEU A 72 1.47 2.67 -18.56
N LEU A 73 2.20 3.79 -18.71
CA LEU A 73 1.66 4.96 -19.38
C LEU A 73 1.35 4.64 -20.85
N ASP A 74 2.25 3.94 -21.55
CA ASP A 74 2.07 3.65 -22.97
C ASP A 74 0.95 2.63 -23.24
N MET A 75 0.65 1.73 -22.28
CA MET A 75 -0.54 0.86 -22.34
C MET A 75 -1.85 1.65 -22.43
N ALA A 76 -1.90 2.86 -21.87
CA ALA A 76 -3.06 3.74 -21.94
C ALA A 76 -3.11 4.60 -23.21
N GLY A 77 -2.09 4.51 -24.09
CA GLY A 77 -2.10 5.08 -25.43
C GLY A 77 -2.42 6.56 -25.51
N ASP A 78 -3.52 6.89 -26.18
CA ASP A 78 -4.03 8.24 -26.42
C ASP A 78 -5.09 8.68 -25.40
N HIS A 79 -5.28 7.92 -24.32
CA HIS A 79 -6.24 8.27 -23.28
C HIS A 79 -5.92 9.67 -22.72
N PRO A 80 -6.90 10.59 -22.56
CA PRO A 80 -6.63 11.97 -22.14
C PRO A 80 -5.81 12.09 -20.84
N LEU A 81 -6.05 11.19 -19.88
CA LEU A 81 -5.28 11.13 -18.64
C LEU A 81 -3.82 10.71 -18.86
N ALA A 82 -3.56 9.80 -19.80
CA ALA A 82 -2.20 9.36 -20.14
C ALA A 82 -1.42 10.46 -20.85
N ILE A 83 -2.08 11.20 -21.75
CA ILE A 83 -1.51 12.39 -22.40
C ILE A 83 -1.12 13.43 -21.34
N TYR A 84 -2.04 13.78 -20.43
CA TYR A 84 -1.74 14.75 -19.37
C TYR A 84 -0.61 14.26 -18.44
N ALA A 85 -0.62 12.99 -18.03
CA ALA A 85 0.44 12.40 -17.23
C ALA A 85 1.81 12.44 -17.94
N ARG A 86 1.85 12.18 -19.25
CA ARG A 86 3.08 12.25 -20.06
C ARG A 86 3.64 13.67 -20.07
N GLU A 87 2.80 14.67 -20.30
CA GLU A 87 3.22 16.08 -20.30
C GLU A 87 3.73 16.54 -18.93
N VAL A 88 3.05 16.14 -17.84
CA VAL A 88 3.49 16.41 -16.47
C VAL A 88 4.84 15.76 -16.18
N ALA A 89 4.99 14.48 -16.53
CA ALA A 89 6.23 13.73 -16.34
C ALA A 89 7.39 14.36 -17.11
N ASP A 90 7.18 14.72 -18.37
CA ASP A 90 8.19 15.30 -19.26
C ASP A 90 8.58 16.72 -18.83
N SER A 91 7.63 17.51 -18.32
CA SER A 91 7.87 18.84 -17.74
C SER A 91 8.74 18.76 -16.48
N ILE A 92 8.46 17.80 -15.60
CA ILE A 92 9.17 17.62 -14.31
C ILE A 92 10.45 16.79 -14.48
N GLN A 93 10.56 16.04 -15.57
CA GLN A 93 11.59 15.03 -15.82
C GLN A 93 11.65 13.99 -14.70
N ILE A 94 10.49 13.40 -14.39
CA ILE A 94 10.31 12.26 -13.48
C ILE A 94 9.76 11.06 -14.29
N SER A 95 9.75 9.87 -13.71
CA SER A 95 9.21 8.70 -14.40
C SER A 95 7.75 8.90 -14.85
N ARG A 96 7.49 8.50 -16.08
CA ARG A 96 6.17 8.53 -16.74
C ARG A 96 5.19 7.56 -16.09
N ASP A 97 5.63 6.34 -15.78
CA ASP A 97 4.79 5.32 -15.15
C ASP A 97 4.38 5.73 -13.73
N SER A 98 5.33 6.19 -12.90
CA SER A 98 5.04 6.80 -11.59
C SER A 98 4.04 7.94 -11.68
N THR A 99 4.23 8.85 -12.65
CA THR A 99 3.31 9.99 -12.84
C THR A 99 1.92 9.53 -13.24
N PHE A 100 1.81 8.56 -14.15
CA PHE A 100 0.54 8.00 -14.59
C PHE A 100 -0.18 7.28 -13.46
N MET A 101 0.51 6.42 -12.70
CA MET A 101 -0.09 5.70 -11.56
C MET A 101 -0.60 6.64 -10.47
N ILE A 102 0.20 7.63 -10.08
CA ILE A 102 -0.21 8.63 -9.09
C ILE A 102 -1.36 9.49 -9.63
N GLY A 103 -1.30 9.91 -10.89
CA GLY A 103 -2.38 10.62 -11.55
C GLY A 103 -3.69 9.84 -11.58
N LEU A 104 -3.63 8.54 -11.91
CA LEU A 104 -4.77 7.63 -11.90
C LEU A 104 -5.35 7.46 -10.48
N GLY A 105 -4.49 7.28 -9.48
CA GLY A 105 -4.90 7.22 -8.07
C GLY A 105 -5.62 8.50 -7.61
N LEU A 106 -5.08 9.68 -7.91
CA LEU A 106 -5.73 10.95 -7.56
C LEU A 106 -7.03 11.15 -8.34
N THR A 107 -7.07 10.74 -9.61
CA THR A 107 -8.29 10.79 -10.43
C THR A 107 -9.37 9.87 -9.86
N SER A 108 -9.00 8.71 -9.30
CA SER A 108 -9.95 7.81 -8.64
C SER A 108 -10.66 8.46 -7.45
N ALA A 109 -9.95 9.31 -6.69
CA ALA A 109 -10.51 10.06 -5.58
C ALA A 109 -11.55 11.08 -6.05
N VAL A 110 -11.22 11.77 -7.15
CA VAL A 110 -12.09 12.79 -7.75
C VAL A 110 -13.33 12.11 -8.33
N VAL A 111 -13.16 11.17 -9.25
CA VAL A 111 -14.27 10.49 -9.94
C VAL A 111 -15.13 9.68 -8.97
N GLY A 112 -14.50 8.99 -8.00
CA GLY A 112 -15.19 8.19 -6.98
C GLY A 112 -16.01 8.99 -5.96
N SER A 113 -15.92 10.33 -5.97
CA SER A 113 -16.83 11.18 -5.18
C SER A 113 -18.22 11.34 -5.81
N THR A 114 -18.39 10.90 -7.07
CA THR A 114 -19.64 11.03 -7.82
C THR A 114 -20.10 9.71 -8.40
N TYR A 115 -19.18 8.85 -8.87
CA TYR A 115 -19.50 7.63 -9.60
C TYR A 115 -19.13 6.36 -8.84
N CYS A 116 -19.88 5.30 -9.09
CA CYS A 116 -19.58 3.91 -8.73
C CYS A 116 -19.71 3.01 -9.98
N VAL A 117 -19.32 1.74 -9.88
CA VAL A 117 -19.52 0.74 -10.94
C VAL A 117 -20.33 -0.43 -10.42
N LYS A 118 -21.28 -0.92 -11.22
CA LYS A 118 -22.06 -2.10 -10.87
C LYS A 118 -21.23 -3.37 -11.03
N THR A 119 -21.21 -4.18 -9.98
CA THR A 119 -20.65 -5.53 -10.03
C THR A 119 -21.59 -6.47 -10.82
N PRO A 120 -21.12 -7.66 -11.25
CA PRO A 120 -21.99 -8.66 -11.88
C PRO A 120 -23.19 -9.13 -11.02
N TRP A 121 -23.19 -8.84 -9.72
CA TRP A 121 -24.27 -9.17 -8.78
C TRP A 121 -25.08 -7.93 -8.36
N ASP A 122 -25.02 -6.84 -9.13
CA ASP A 122 -25.77 -5.59 -8.95
C ASP A 122 -25.43 -4.76 -7.69
N ALA A 123 -24.36 -5.12 -6.98
CA ALA A 123 -23.81 -4.28 -5.91
C ALA A 123 -23.05 -3.07 -6.48
N ASP A 124 -23.13 -1.92 -5.79
CA ASP A 124 -22.37 -0.72 -6.11
C ASP A 124 -20.94 -0.81 -5.58
N LEU A 125 -19.96 -0.82 -6.49
CA LEU A 125 -18.54 -0.83 -6.14
C LEU A 125 -17.98 0.61 -6.24
N PRO A 126 -17.49 1.21 -5.14
CA PRO A 126 -16.87 2.53 -5.18
C PRO A 126 -15.56 2.51 -5.97
N LEU A 127 -15.20 3.65 -6.56
CA LEU A 127 -14.09 3.73 -7.52
C LEU A 127 -12.72 4.04 -6.90
N GLY A 128 -12.66 4.32 -5.60
CA GLY A 128 -11.41 4.70 -4.94
C GLY A 128 -10.32 3.63 -5.09
N LEU A 129 -9.15 4.04 -5.59
CA LEU A 129 -7.96 3.22 -5.70
C LEU A 129 -6.99 3.50 -4.56
N TYR A 130 -6.27 2.45 -4.15
CA TYR A 130 -5.13 2.58 -3.25
C TYR A 130 -3.87 2.44 -4.08
N VAL A 131 -3.07 3.49 -4.17
CA VAL A 131 -1.88 3.55 -5.03
C VAL A 131 -0.68 3.98 -4.20
N THR A 132 0.42 3.27 -4.34
CA THR A 132 1.71 3.67 -3.79
C THR A 132 2.79 3.56 -4.85
N ALA A 133 3.49 4.68 -5.09
CA ALA A 133 4.67 4.72 -5.95
C ALA A 133 5.89 5.18 -5.15
N GLU A 134 7.05 4.57 -5.39
CA GLU A 134 8.31 4.90 -4.74
C GLU A 134 9.24 5.64 -5.69
N GLN A 135 9.63 6.87 -5.33
CA GLN A 135 10.67 7.64 -6.03
C GLN A 135 11.57 8.33 -5.00
N PRO A 136 12.88 8.49 -5.28
CA PRO A 136 13.82 9.08 -4.33
C PRO A 136 13.48 10.53 -3.98
N PRO A 137 14.04 11.07 -2.89
CA PRO A 137 14.01 12.50 -2.60
C PRO A 137 14.49 13.33 -3.80
N ALA A 138 13.99 14.55 -3.94
CA ALA A 138 14.31 15.46 -5.06
C ALA A 138 13.90 14.99 -6.49
N ALA A 139 13.21 13.84 -6.61
CA ALA A 139 12.69 13.36 -7.89
C ALA A 139 11.55 14.22 -8.47
N GLY A 140 10.99 15.19 -7.74
CA GLY A 140 9.91 16.05 -8.24
C GLY A 140 8.49 15.54 -7.94
N LYS A 141 8.35 14.64 -6.96
CA LYS A 141 7.09 14.01 -6.53
C LYS A 141 6.01 15.03 -6.16
N SER A 142 6.37 16.04 -5.37
CA SER A 142 5.47 17.13 -4.98
C SER A 142 4.94 17.91 -6.18
N GLY A 143 5.74 18.04 -7.25
CA GLY A 143 5.33 18.65 -8.51
C GLY A 143 4.22 17.87 -9.20
N VAL A 144 4.37 16.55 -9.28
CA VAL A 144 3.33 15.64 -9.82
C VAL A 144 2.06 15.72 -8.99
N MET A 145 2.16 15.56 -7.67
CA MET A 145 1.00 15.66 -6.76
C MET A 145 0.29 17.01 -6.94
N SER A 146 1.04 18.11 -7.03
CA SER A 146 0.49 19.45 -7.23
C SER A 146 -0.24 19.60 -8.55
N ALA A 147 0.28 19.03 -9.64
CA ALA A 147 -0.34 19.09 -10.97
C ALA A 147 -1.73 18.44 -11.03
N PHE A 148 -1.95 17.37 -10.26
CA PHE A 148 -3.24 16.68 -10.19
C PHE A 148 -4.14 17.17 -9.05
N GLN A 149 -3.59 17.66 -7.93
CA GLN A 149 -4.38 18.12 -6.79
C GLN A 149 -4.91 19.55 -6.94
N LYS A 150 -4.13 20.47 -7.52
CA LYS A 150 -4.51 21.90 -7.64
C LYS A 150 -5.83 22.11 -8.39
N PRO A 151 -6.09 21.47 -9.54
CA PRO A 151 -7.33 21.64 -10.28
C PRO A 151 -8.57 21.31 -9.43
N PHE A 152 -8.54 20.14 -8.78
CA PHE A 152 -9.63 19.71 -7.91
C PHE A 152 -9.73 20.56 -6.64
N ARG A 153 -8.61 20.92 -6.02
CA ARG A 153 -8.61 21.79 -4.83
C ARG A 153 -9.26 23.15 -5.13
N SER A 154 -9.03 23.72 -6.32
CA SER A 154 -9.68 24.96 -6.75
C SER A 154 -11.19 24.79 -6.97
N ALA A 155 -11.61 23.68 -7.56
CA ALA A 155 -13.03 23.37 -7.77
C ALA A 155 -13.77 23.14 -6.44
N VAL A 156 -13.20 22.30 -5.57
CA VAL A 156 -13.75 22.01 -4.23
C VAL A 156 -13.79 23.24 -3.35
N ARG A 157 -12.80 24.14 -3.43
CA ARG A 157 -12.83 25.40 -2.67
C ARG A 157 -14.06 26.24 -3.03
N ARG A 158 -14.32 26.44 -4.33
CA ARG A 158 -15.51 27.19 -4.78
C ARG A 158 -16.81 26.56 -4.31
N MET A 159 -16.92 25.23 -4.45
CA MET A 159 -18.08 24.47 -3.96
C MET A 159 -18.24 24.58 -2.45
N ASN A 160 -17.14 24.49 -1.68
CA ASN A 160 -17.19 24.59 -0.22
C ASN A 160 -17.52 26.01 0.24
N ASP A 161 -17.05 27.05 -0.45
CA ASP A 161 -17.42 28.43 -0.14
C ASP A 161 -18.95 28.62 -0.31
N GLU A 162 -19.54 28.08 -1.38
CA GLU A 162 -21.00 28.07 -1.58
C GLU A 162 -21.75 27.29 -0.50
N ARG A 163 -21.26 26.08 -0.14
CA ARG A 163 -21.85 25.24 0.91
C ARG A 163 -21.76 25.92 2.29
N ASN A 164 -20.62 26.48 2.64
CA ASN A 164 -20.42 27.21 3.90
C ASN A 164 -21.36 28.40 4.01
N ASN A 165 -21.44 29.25 2.98
CA ASN A 165 -22.37 30.38 2.98
C ASN A 165 -23.82 29.94 3.18
N ALA A 166 -24.22 28.80 2.58
CA ALA A 166 -25.56 28.25 2.75
C ALA A 166 -25.81 27.66 4.16
N LEU A 167 -24.77 27.10 4.79
CA LEU A 167 -24.83 26.62 6.18
C LEU A 167 -24.90 27.80 7.15
N ASP A 168 -23.99 28.77 7.05
CA ASP A 168 -23.94 29.97 7.90
C ASP A 168 -25.25 30.75 7.84
N ALA A 169 -25.83 30.91 6.64
CA ALA A 169 -27.11 31.59 6.47
C ALA A 169 -28.28 30.85 7.16
N LEU A 170 -28.22 29.51 7.24
CA LEU A 170 -29.24 28.71 7.89
C LEU A 170 -29.03 28.65 9.40
N GLU A 171 -27.79 28.60 9.87
CA GLU A 171 -27.42 28.72 11.28
C GLU A 171 -27.87 30.07 11.85
N ALA A 172 -27.65 31.17 11.12
CA ALA A 172 -28.14 32.49 11.51
C ALA A 172 -29.67 32.55 11.61
N GLN A 173 -30.40 31.84 10.73
CA GLN A 173 -31.87 31.73 10.82
C GLN A 173 -32.31 30.91 12.05
N ILE A 174 -31.59 29.84 12.39
CA ILE A 174 -31.85 29.02 13.59
C ILE A 174 -31.62 29.82 14.87
N GLU A 175 -30.58 30.66 14.90
CA GLU A 175 -30.28 31.54 16.03
C GLU A 175 -31.31 32.66 16.19
N ALA A 176 -31.81 33.21 15.07
CA ALA A 176 -32.82 34.27 15.05
C ALA A 176 -34.26 33.77 15.26
N ALA A 177 -34.52 32.46 15.17
CA ALA A 177 -35.85 31.89 15.35
C ALA A 177 -36.21 31.75 16.84
N ASP A 178 -37.21 32.52 17.27
CA ASP A 178 -37.76 32.46 18.63
C ASP A 178 -38.78 31.32 18.83
N ASP A 179 -39.49 30.94 17.77
CA ASP A 179 -40.48 29.85 17.80
C ASP A 179 -39.78 28.48 17.77
N PRO A 180 -39.98 27.61 18.79
CA PRO A 180 -39.40 26.28 18.82
C PRO A 180 -39.77 25.39 17.62
N ALA A 181 -40.97 25.56 17.05
CA ALA A 181 -41.40 24.78 15.89
C ALA A 181 -40.59 25.16 14.63
N ILE A 182 -40.47 26.47 14.36
CA ILE A 182 -39.68 27.01 13.24
C ILE A 182 -38.21 26.62 13.43
N LYS A 183 -37.69 26.72 14.65
CA LYS A 183 -36.32 26.32 14.96
C LYS A 183 -36.08 24.84 14.68
N GLY A 184 -37.05 23.98 15.03
CA GLY A 184 -37.01 22.56 14.72
C GLY A 184 -36.93 22.27 13.22
N GLU A 185 -37.78 22.92 12.42
CA GLU A 185 -37.78 22.80 10.95
C GLU A 185 -36.45 23.25 10.34
N LEU A 186 -35.89 24.37 10.79
CA LEU A 186 -34.61 24.87 10.28
C LEU A 186 -33.43 23.94 10.64
N VAL A 187 -33.43 23.35 11.84
CA VAL A 187 -32.44 22.35 12.26
C VAL A 187 -32.54 21.08 11.40
N GLU A 188 -33.76 20.63 11.09
CA GLU A 188 -33.97 19.52 10.16
C GLU A 188 -33.42 19.86 8.77
N GLN A 189 -33.74 21.04 8.24
CA GLN A 189 -33.18 21.51 6.96
C GLN A 189 -31.65 21.53 6.97
N LEU A 190 -31.02 21.99 8.06
CA LEU A 190 -29.57 22.02 8.22
C LEU A 190 -28.96 20.62 8.13
N SER A 191 -29.62 19.62 8.71
CA SER A 191 -29.18 18.22 8.66
C SER A 191 -29.20 17.59 7.25
N HIS A 192 -29.94 18.21 6.32
CA HIS A 192 -30.03 17.80 4.92
C HIS A 192 -29.14 18.63 3.98
N LYS A 193 -28.51 19.71 4.47
CA LYS A 193 -27.60 20.53 3.65
C LYS A 193 -26.29 19.78 3.36
N PRO A 194 -25.74 19.91 2.13
CA PRO A 194 -24.45 19.33 1.79
C PRO A 194 -23.34 19.91 2.67
N GLN A 195 -22.58 19.03 3.30
CA GLN A 195 -21.43 19.44 4.12
C GLN A 195 -20.21 19.78 3.24
N PRO A 196 -19.30 20.65 3.69
CA PRO A 196 -18.06 20.95 2.98
C PRO A 196 -17.17 19.71 2.87
N LEU A 197 -16.61 19.47 1.68
CA LEU A 197 -15.75 18.32 1.45
C LEU A 197 -14.32 18.63 1.90
N ARG A 198 -13.77 17.82 2.81
CA ARG A 198 -12.35 17.84 3.19
C ARG A 198 -11.54 16.85 2.35
N ALA A 199 -11.01 17.32 1.22
CA ALA A 199 -10.19 16.52 0.30
C ALA A 199 -8.68 16.65 0.57
N TRP A 200 -7.90 15.68 0.06
CA TRP A 200 -6.43 15.65 0.12
C TRP A 200 -5.85 15.69 1.53
N ILE A 201 -6.33 14.78 2.37
CA ILE A 201 -5.82 14.64 3.74
C ILE A 201 -4.46 13.94 3.66
N SER A 202 -3.41 14.65 4.06
CA SER A 202 -2.02 14.14 4.06
C SER A 202 -1.56 13.64 5.44
N ASN A 203 -2.27 14.01 6.51
CA ASN A 203 -1.97 13.61 7.87
C ASN A 203 -3.25 13.63 8.72
N ALA A 204 -3.63 12.47 9.26
CA ALA A 204 -4.73 12.34 10.21
C ALA A 204 -4.52 11.08 11.06
N THR A 205 -4.94 11.13 12.32
CA THR A 205 -5.14 9.89 13.10
C THR A 205 -6.42 9.19 12.62
N PRO A 206 -6.59 7.88 12.85
CA PRO A 206 -7.83 7.19 12.52
C PRO A 206 -9.08 7.85 13.11
N GLU A 207 -9.01 8.34 14.33
CA GLU A 207 -10.13 8.99 15.03
C GLU A 207 -10.47 10.35 14.43
N ALA A 208 -9.45 11.12 14.02
CA ALA A 208 -9.64 12.40 13.34
C ALA A 208 -10.17 12.19 11.92
N LEU A 209 -9.69 11.15 11.23
CA LEU A 209 -10.19 10.77 9.90
C LEU A 209 -11.68 10.40 9.95
N GLU A 210 -12.09 9.62 10.95
CA GLU A 210 -13.50 9.29 11.15
C GLU A 210 -14.34 10.54 11.40
N LYS A 211 -13.91 11.40 12.33
CA LYS A 211 -14.67 12.60 12.75
C LYS A 211 -14.76 13.67 11.67
N ASP A 212 -13.65 13.95 10.99
CA ASP A 212 -13.52 15.14 10.15
C ASP A 212 -13.66 14.84 8.66
N ALA A 213 -13.72 13.56 8.26
CA ALA A 213 -13.90 13.16 6.87
C ALA A 213 -15.02 12.13 6.70
N ILE A 214 -14.93 10.96 7.34
CA ILE A 214 -15.88 9.87 7.10
C ILE A 214 -17.30 10.26 7.54
N SER A 215 -17.48 10.71 8.79
CA SER A 215 -18.81 11.05 9.30
C SER A 215 -19.47 12.22 8.57
N PRO A 216 -18.79 13.38 8.36
CA PRO A 216 -19.40 14.51 7.66
C PRO A 216 -19.64 14.22 6.18
N ASN A 217 -18.80 13.41 5.54
CA ASN A 217 -18.93 13.07 4.13
C ASN A 217 -19.70 11.76 3.90
N SER A 218 -20.49 11.27 4.87
CA SER A 218 -21.31 10.07 4.69
C SER A 218 -20.54 8.85 4.17
N GLY A 219 -19.31 8.62 4.66
CA GLY A 219 -18.47 7.49 4.29
C GLY A 219 -17.23 7.83 3.47
N LEU A 220 -17.19 8.97 2.79
CA LEU A 220 -16.13 9.31 1.85
C LEU A 220 -14.86 9.84 2.53
N PHE A 221 -13.69 9.27 2.17
CA PHE A 221 -12.38 9.82 2.50
C PHE A 221 -11.45 9.94 1.28
N MET A 222 -10.56 10.94 1.31
CA MET A 222 -9.56 11.17 0.27
C MET A 222 -8.19 11.42 0.89
N LEU A 223 -7.35 10.39 0.91
CA LEU A 223 -6.00 10.46 1.47
C LEU A 223 -4.97 10.61 0.36
N ALA A 224 -4.11 11.61 0.46
CA ALA A 224 -3.06 11.85 -0.53
C ALA A 224 -1.82 12.51 0.09
N SER A 225 -0.64 11.94 -0.15
CA SER A 225 0.64 12.50 0.35
C SER A 225 1.83 12.11 -0.52
N ASP A 226 2.83 12.99 -0.61
CA ASP A 226 4.16 12.72 -1.16
C ASP A 226 5.17 12.24 -0.10
N GLU A 227 4.68 11.99 1.11
CA GLU A 227 5.47 11.51 2.24
C GLU A 227 4.93 10.20 2.81
N ARG A 228 5.86 9.43 3.38
CA ARG A 228 5.54 8.21 4.16
C ARG A 228 4.73 8.52 5.42
N GLY A 229 4.76 9.77 5.89
CA GLY A 229 4.04 10.23 7.09
C GLY A 229 2.54 9.95 7.07
N LEU A 230 1.90 9.99 5.89
CA LEU A 230 0.47 9.66 5.75
C LEU A 230 0.17 8.23 6.18
N LEU A 231 0.95 7.27 5.65
CA LEU A 231 0.79 5.84 5.96
C LEU A 231 1.04 5.62 7.45
N ASN A 232 2.06 6.29 7.98
CA ASN A 232 2.43 6.22 9.38
C ASN A 232 1.36 6.76 10.35
N SER A 233 0.70 7.85 9.99
CA SER A 233 -0.35 8.46 10.82
C SER A 233 -1.68 7.74 10.69
N VAL A 234 -2.09 7.42 9.45
CA VAL A 234 -3.39 6.78 9.18
C VAL A 234 -3.37 5.32 9.60
N PHE A 235 -2.24 4.62 9.44
CA PHE A 235 -2.08 3.24 9.88
C PHE A 235 -1.39 3.13 11.24
N GLY A 236 -1.21 4.26 11.95
CA GLY A 236 -0.76 4.32 13.34
C GLY A 236 0.64 3.76 13.62
N LEU A 237 1.46 3.53 12.59
CA LEU A 237 2.83 3.01 12.70
C LEU A 237 3.76 3.91 13.52
N SER A 238 3.48 5.21 13.62
CA SER A 238 4.29 6.16 14.39
C SER A 238 3.80 6.39 15.83
N TYR A 239 2.61 5.92 16.18
CA TYR A 239 1.93 6.35 17.41
C TYR A 239 1.64 5.23 18.41
N SER A 240 1.82 3.95 18.06
CA SER A 240 1.58 2.85 18.99
C SER A 240 2.83 2.03 19.34
N LYS A 241 3.42 2.34 20.51
CA LYS A 241 4.14 1.33 21.29
C LYS A 241 3.11 0.35 21.87
N GLY A 242 2.66 -0.62 21.06
CA GLY A 242 1.95 -1.82 21.54
C GLY A 242 0.42 -1.86 21.42
N SER A 243 -0.23 -0.85 20.83
CA SER A 243 -1.69 -0.86 20.61
C SER A 243 -2.02 -1.20 19.15
N ALA A 244 -2.93 -2.16 18.94
CA ALA A 244 -3.47 -2.48 17.62
C ALA A 244 -4.18 -1.25 17.03
N VAL A 245 -3.87 -0.90 15.79
CA VAL A 245 -4.45 0.26 15.10
C VAL A 245 -5.72 -0.18 14.38
N ASN A 246 -6.81 0.59 14.52
CA ASN A 246 -8.05 0.31 13.80
C ASN A 246 -7.91 0.75 12.33
N MET A 247 -7.70 -0.23 11.44
CA MET A 247 -7.62 -0.04 9.99
C MET A 247 -8.93 -0.37 9.27
N ASP A 248 -10.02 -0.63 10.00
CA ASP A 248 -11.27 -1.16 9.42
C ASP A 248 -11.86 -0.20 8.38
N ALA A 249 -11.78 1.11 8.61
CA ALA A 249 -12.22 2.12 7.66
C ALA A 249 -11.45 2.05 6.34
N ALA A 250 -10.12 1.85 6.39
CA ALA A 250 -9.30 1.67 5.19
C ALA A 250 -9.52 0.29 4.55
N LEU A 251 -9.78 -0.77 5.31
CA LEU A 251 -10.05 -2.10 4.77
C LEU A 251 -11.39 -2.15 4.02
N LYS A 252 -12.45 -1.65 4.65
CA LYS A 252 -13.82 -1.58 4.11
C LYS A 252 -13.99 -0.46 3.09
N GLY A 253 -13.15 0.58 3.18
CA GLY A 253 -13.12 1.70 2.25
C GLY A 253 -12.82 1.30 0.81
N PHE A 254 -12.19 0.15 0.62
CA PHE A 254 -11.85 -0.35 -0.70
C PHE A 254 -13.07 -0.88 -1.43
N ASP A 255 -13.96 -1.62 -0.80
CA ASP A 255 -15.10 -2.27 -1.44
C ASP A 255 -16.45 -1.62 -1.13
N GLY A 256 -16.47 -0.56 -0.30
CA GLY A 256 -17.72 0.07 0.14
C GLY A 256 -18.37 -0.65 1.32
N GLY A 257 -17.59 -1.40 2.11
CA GLY A 257 -18.12 -2.23 3.18
C GLY A 257 -18.77 -1.41 4.31
N SER A 258 -19.76 -2.02 4.97
CA SER A 258 -20.43 -1.45 6.15
C SER A 258 -19.46 -1.25 7.31
N TYR A 259 -19.35 -0.01 7.78
CA TYR A 259 -18.52 0.43 8.88
C TYR A 259 -19.40 1.02 9.97
N VAL A 260 -19.51 0.32 11.09
CA VAL A 260 -20.21 0.80 12.28
C VAL A 260 -19.18 1.03 13.37
N SER A 261 -19.13 2.26 13.86
CA SER A 261 -18.29 2.65 14.96
C SER A 261 -19.14 3.25 16.07
N VAL A 262 -18.95 2.74 17.29
CA VAL A 262 -19.56 3.30 18.50
C VAL A 262 -18.46 3.91 19.33
N ARG A 263 -18.70 5.11 19.87
CA ARG A 263 -17.74 5.84 20.72
C ARG A 263 -18.46 6.35 21.96
N ALA A 264 -17.80 6.24 23.12
CA ALA A 264 -18.38 6.67 24.39
C ALA A 264 -18.51 8.20 24.51
N THR A 265 -17.60 8.95 23.89
CA THR A 265 -17.47 10.41 24.08
C THR A 265 -17.98 11.25 22.91
N ARG A 266 -18.37 10.62 21.79
CA ARG A 266 -18.82 11.33 20.58
C ARG A 266 -19.77 10.46 19.76
N LYS A 267 -20.51 11.09 18.85
CA LYS A 267 -21.30 10.37 17.85
C LYS A 267 -20.35 9.55 16.96
N GLY A 268 -20.60 8.24 16.89
CA GLY A 268 -19.89 7.34 15.99
C GLY A 268 -20.40 7.44 14.55
N PHE A 269 -20.03 6.47 13.73
CA PHE A 269 -20.47 6.37 12.33
C PHE A 269 -21.25 5.07 12.12
N ASP A 270 -22.30 5.13 11.30
CA ASP A 270 -23.05 3.95 10.85
C ASP A 270 -23.39 4.16 9.37
N GLY A 271 -22.77 3.35 8.52
CA GLY A 271 -22.95 3.42 7.07
C GLY A 271 -21.84 2.70 6.32
N GLU A 272 -21.83 2.84 5.01
CA GLU A 272 -20.75 2.34 4.15
C GLU A 272 -19.61 3.35 4.11
N VAL A 273 -18.38 2.86 4.14
CA VAL A 273 -17.18 3.70 4.02
C VAL A 273 -16.52 3.44 2.68
N HIS A 274 -16.06 4.50 2.01
CA HIS A 274 -15.32 4.37 0.76
C HIS A 274 -14.33 5.50 0.57
N GLY A 275 -13.27 5.26 -0.19
CA GLY A 275 -12.29 6.30 -0.42
C GLY A 275 -11.06 5.84 -1.18
N SER A 276 -10.10 6.75 -1.29
CA SER A 276 -8.84 6.53 -1.99
C SER A 276 -7.65 6.81 -1.07
N ILE A 277 -6.55 6.11 -1.34
CA ILE A 277 -5.28 6.29 -0.61
C ILE A 277 -4.16 6.39 -1.63
N VAL A 278 -3.59 7.58 -1.79
CA VAL A 278 -2.51 7.82 -2.75
C VAL A 278 -1.25 8.24 -2.01
N CYS A 279 -0.16 7.50 -2.19
CA CYS A 279 1.10 7.79 -1.55
C CYS A 279 2.24 7.81 -2.59
N PHE A 280 2.81 8.98 -2.84
CA PHE A 280 4.00 9.13 -3.70
C PHE A 280 5.26 9.28 -2.86
N ALA A 281 5.63 8.22 -2.15
CA ALA A 281 6.62 8.28 -1.09
C ALA A 281 8.02 7.85 -1.52
N GLN A 282 8.93 7.77 -0.56
CA GLN A 282 10.32 7.36 -0.76
C GLN A 282 10.41 5.82 -0.74
N PRO A 283 11.50 5.23 -1.26
CA PRO A 283 11.77 3.80 -1.09
C PRO A 283 11.64 3.35 0.37
N GLY A 284 11.01 2.20 0.61
CA GLY A 284 10.71 1.68 1.94
C GLY A 284 9.26 1.87 2.40
N SER A 285 8.42 2.48 1.57
CA SER A 285 7.00 2.72 1.85
C SER A 285 6.16 1.48 1.61
N ILE A 286 6.48 0.69 0.58
CA ILE A 286 5.83 -0.60 0.32
C ILE A 286 6.04 -1.55 1.52
N GLU A 287 7.26 -1.62 2.04
CA GLU A 287 7.60 -2.41 3.22
C GLU A 287 6.83 -1.92 4.45
N SER A 288 6.70 -0.60 4.59
CA SER A 288 5.94 0.00 5.69
C SER A 288 4.44 -0.37 5.61
N ILE A 289 3.85 -0.38 4.40
CA ILE A 289 2.47 -0.82 4.18
C ILE A 289 2.32 -2.31 4.50
N MET A 290 3.27 -3.14 4.08
CA MET A 290 3.27 -4.57 4.37
C MET A 290 3.33 -4.85 5.87
N GLN A 291 4.24 -4.16 6.57
CA GLN A 291 4.36 -4.26 8.03
C GLN A 291 3.08 -3.78 8.73
N ALA A 292 2.52 -2.65 8.29
CA ALA A 292 1.26 -2.12 8.82
C ALA A 292 0.10 -3.08 8.61
N SER A 293 0.03 -3.70 7.43
CA SER A 293 -1.04 -4.61 7.09
C SER A 293 -1.04 -5.82 8.01
N GLY A 294 0.12 -6.37 8.41
CA GLY A 294 0.18 -7.45 9.39
C GLY A 294 -0.66 -8.69 9.03
N GLY A 295 -0.96 -8.91 7.75
CA GLY A 295 -1.85 -9.99 7.28
C GLY A 295 -3.35 -9.70 7.34
N THR A 296 -3.77 -8.45 7.58
CA THR A 296 -5.20 -8.02 7.55
C THR A 296 -5.78 -7.89 6.13
N GLY A 297 -4.93 -7.99 5.10
CA GLY A 297 -5.30 -7.80 3.71
C GLY A 297 -5.31 -6.35 3.22
N LEU A 298 -4.86 -5.39 4.03
CA LEU A 298 -4.73 -4.00 3.61
C LEU A 298 -3.73 -3.84 2.45
N ALA A 299 -2.54 -4.43 2.57
CA ALA A 299 -1.48 -4.34 1.57
C ALA A 299 -1.93 -4.83 0.18
N GLU A 300 -2.72 -5.89 0.15
CA GLU A 300 -3.28 -6.52 -1.06
C GLU A 300 -4.23 -5.60 -1.86
N ARG A 301 -4.73 -4.53 -1.25
CA ARG A 301 -5.62 -3.54 -1.91
C ARG A 301 -4.83 -2.47 -2.66
N PHE A 302 -3.54 -2.33 -2.36
CA PHE A 302 -2.69 -1.31 -2.97
C PHE A 302 -2.12 -1.79 -4.30
N LEU A 303 -2.11 -0.88 -5.26
CA LEU A 303 -1.35 -0.98 -6.50
C LEU A 303 0.03 -0.38 -6.24
N TRP A 304 1.07 -1.18 -6.48
CA TRP A 304 2.45 -0.78 -6.19
C TRP A 304 3.21 -0.50 -7.46
N LEU A 305 4.05 0.53 -7.39
CA LEU A 305 5.03 0.81 -8.42
C LEU A 305 6.35 1.24 -7.77
N SER A 306 7.42 0.56 -8.17
CA SER A 306 8.79 0.99 -7.90
C SER A 306 9.50 0.98 -9.24
N ASP A 307 9.88 2.15 -9.72
CA ASP A 307 10.51 2.35 -11.02
C ASP A 307 11.77 3.20 -10.90
N ASP A 308 12.60 3.15 -11.96
CA ASP A 308 13.85 3.91 -12.01
C ASP A 308 13.61 5.41 -11.90
N HIS A 309 14.60 6.09 -11.31
CA HIS A 309 14.58 7.54 -11.21
C HIS A 309 15.34 8.22 -12.35
N ASN A 310 14.93 9.43 -12.66
CA ASN A 310 15.62 10.27 -13.66
C ASN A 310 16.73 11.15 -13.06
N LEU A 311 16.98 11.10 -11.75
CA LEU A 311 18.08 11.85 -11.13
C LEU A 311 19.43 11.49 -11.78
N GLY A 312 20.24 12.51 -12.08
CA GLY A 312 21.49 12.36 -12.84
C GLY A 312 21.32 12.19 -14.35
N LYS A 313 20.10 11.93 -14.84
CA LYS A 313 19.78 11.72 -16.28
C LYS A 313 18.95 12.86 -16.88
N ARG A 314 18.65 13.90 -16.09
CA ARG A 314 17.83 15.05 -16.51
C ARG A 314 18.58 15.98 -17.46
N ASN A 315 17.86 16.53 -18.42
CA ASN A 315 18.32 17.61 -19.26
C ASN A 315 17.72 18.94 -18.78
N HIS A 316 18.44 19.66 -17.92
CA HIS A 316 18.01 20.98 -17.42
C HIS A 316 18.07 22.10 -18.47
N LEU A 317 18.71 21.86 -19.62
CA LEU A 317 18.74 22.79 -20.75
C LEU A 317 17.52 22.63 -21.66
N LYS A 318 16.77 21.53 -21.52
CA LYS A 318 15.51 21.33 -22.26
C LYS A 318 14.55 22.46 -21.88
N PRO A 319 14.03 23.23 -22.85
CA PRO A 319 13.03 24.26 -22.56
C PRO A 319 11.85 23.67 -21.81
N TRP A 320 11.44 24.36 -20.74
CA TRP A 320 10.28 23.94 -19.96
C TRP A 320 9.01 24.07 -20.81
N SER A 321 8.21 23.01 -20.86
CA SER A 321 6.90 22.97 -21.50
C SER A 321 5.81 22.91 -20.43
N LYS A 322 4.89 23.86 -20.43
CA LYS A 322 3.73 23.83 -19.53
C LYS A 322 2.80 22.67 -19.92
N PRO A 323 2.47 21.74 -19.00
CA PRO A 323 1.45 20.72 -19.25
C PRO A 323 0.08 21.35 -19.50
N ASN A 324 -0.65 20.82 -20.48
CA ASN A 324 -2.02 21.22 -20.78
C ASN A 324 -3.00 20.58 -19.80
N ALA A 325 -3.32 21.33 -18.75
CA ALA A 325 -4.24 20.89 -17.71
C ALA A 325 -5.73 21.11 -18.05
N ASP A 326 -6.08 21.67 -19.21
CA ASP A 326 -7.44 22.13 -19.50
C ASP A 326 -8.47 20.99 -19.45
N GLY A 327 -8.15 19.83 -20.02
CA GLY A 327 -9.01 18.66 -19.96
C GLY A 327 -9.23 18.18 -18.52
N TYR A 328 -8.15 18.10 -17.75
CA TYR A 328 -8.24 17.66 -16.35
C TYR A 328 -8.94 18.70 -15.45
N HIS A 329 -8.79 20.00 -15.74
CA HIS A 329 -9.55 21.09 -15.11
C HIS A 329 -11.05 20.95 -15.37
N ARG A 330 -11.44 20.66 -16.63
CA ARG A 330 -12.83 20.39 -16.98
C ARG A 330 -13.38 19.20 -16.20
N LEU A 331 -12.66 18.07 -16.19
CA LEU A 331 -13.02 16.89 -15.39
C LEU A 331 -13.29 17.26 -13.93
N CYS A 332 -12.35 17.94 -13.27
CA CYS A 332 -12.49 18.33 -11.87
C CYS A 332 -13.72 19.24 -11.65
N SER A 333 -13.94 20.20 -12.55
CA SER A 333 -15.05 21.14 -12.45
C SER A 333 -16.40 20.46 -12.66
N GLU A 334 -16.53 19.55 -13.63
CA GLU A 334 -17.77 18.82 -13.90
C GLU A 334 -18.10 17.87 -12.76
N ILE A 335 -17.10 17.14 -12.23
CA ILE A 335 -17.30 16.27 -11.07
C ILE A 335 -17.85 17.05 -9.87
N THR A 336 -17.29 18.22 -9.54
CA THR A 336 -17.80 19.00 -8.40
C THR A 336 -19.24 19.48 -8.56
N LYS A 337 -19.71 19.69 -9.79
CA LYS A 337 -21.13 20.03 -10.07
C LYS A 337 -22.06 18.84 -9.89
N LEU A 338 -21.55 17.63 -10.13
CA LEU A 338 -22.29 16.38 -10.07
C LEU A 338 -22.22 15.70 -8.70
N MET A 339 -21.40 16.21 -7.77
CA MET A 339 -21.27 15.64 -6.43
C MET A 339 -22.62 15.62 -5.70
N PRO A 340 -23.00 14.47 -5.10
CA PRO A 340 -24.24 14.38 -4.35
C PRO A 340 -24.18 15.22 -3.06
N SER A 341 -25.35 15.52 -2.50
CA SER A 341 -25.46 16.16 -1.18
C SER A 341 -24.88 15.31 -0.06
N ARG A 342 -24.91 13.99 -0.22
CA ARG A 342 -24.32 12.98 0.68
C ARG A 342 -23.53 12.01 -0.16
N PHE A 343 -22.28 11.73 0.23
CA PHE A 343 -21.42 10.83 -0.53
C PHE A 343 -21.56 9.35 -0.14
N ALA A 344 -22.74 8.94 0.35
CA ALA A 344 -23.02 7.53 0.59
C ALA A 344 -22.95 6.75 -0.74
N VAL A 345 -22.51 5.49 -0.71
CA VAL A 345 -22.25 4.69 -1.93
C VAL A 345 -23.53 4.55 -2.76
N ASP A 346 -24.68 4.36 -2.12
CA ASP A 346 -26.01 4.27 -2.75
C ASP A 346 -26.50 5.58 -3.40
N LYS A 347 -25.78 6.70 -3.19
CA LYS A 347 -26.06 8.01 -3.81
C LYS A 347 -25.10 8.34 -4.95
N LEU A 348 -24.12 7.48 -5.21
CA LEU A 348 -23.22 7.64 -6.35
C LEU A 348 -23.93 7.22 -7.65
N VAL A 349 -23.49 7.78 -8.77
CA VAL A 349 -24.01 7.46 -10.11
C VAL A 349 -23.42 6.12 -10.56
N PRO A 350 -24.24 5.07 -10.75
CA PRO A 350 -23.75 3.76 -11.13
C PRO A 350 -23.42 3.69 -12.63
N LEU A 351 -22.26 3.15 -12.94
CA LEU A 351 -21.85 2.78 -14.30
C LEU A 351 -22.06 1.28 -14.50
N GLY A 352 -22.72 0.91 -15.59
CA GLY A 352 -22.94 -0.48 -15.98
C GLY A 352 -21.72 -1.08 -16.67
N LEU A 353 -21.48 -2.37 -16.45
CA LEU A 353 -20.53 -3.16 -17.21
C LEU A 353 -21.30 -4.04 -18.21
N PRO A 354 -21.21 -3.78 -19.54
CA PRO A 354 -21.87 -4.60 -20.55
C PRO A 354 -21.51 -6.09 -20.44
N VAL A 355 -22.47 -6.97 -20.77
CA VAL A 355 -22.30 -8.44 -20.71
C VAL A 355 -21.01 -8.94 -21.40
N PRO A 356 -20.64 -8.46 -22.60
CA PRO A 356 -19.38 -8.90 -23.23
C PRO A 356 -18.12 -8.57 -22.41
N LEU A 357 -18.13 -7.46 -21.66
CA LEU A 357 -17.00 -7.07 -20.80
C LEU A 357 -16.99 -7.89 -19.50
N VAL A 358 -18.17 -8.25 -18.97
CA VAL A 358 -18.28 -9.21 -17.86
C VAL A 358 -17.70 -10.56 -18.26
N ASP A 359 -17.98 -11.05 -19.46
CA ASP A 359 -17.43 -12.31 -19.97
C ASP A 359 -15.90 -12.23 -20.14
N GLN A 360 -15.38 -11.13 -20.67
CA GLN A 360 -13.93 -10.90 -20.73
C GLN A 360 -13.28 -10.89 -19.34
N LEU A 361 -13.93 -10.27 -18.34
CA LEU A 361 -13.46 -10.28 -16.96
C LEU A 361 -13.41 -11.69 -16.40
N ARG A 362 -14.45 -12.51 -16.65
CA ARG A 362 -14.49 -13.91 -16.23
C ARG A 362 -13.37 -14.74 -16.86
N ILE A 363 -13.12 -14.56 -18.15
CA ILE A 363 -12.00 -15.23 -18.84
C ILE A 363 -10.67 -14.82 -18.21
N ALA A 364 -10.48 -13.54 -17.91
CA ALA A 364 -9.27 -13.05 -17.26
C ALA A 364 -9.08 -13.62 -15.85
N LYS A 365 -10.15 -13.69 -15.03
CA LYS A 365 -10.10 -14.36 -13.72
C LYS A 365 -9.74 -15.83 -13.85
N GLN A 366 -10.37 -16.54 -14.78
CA GLN A 366 -10.10 -17.95 -15.01
C GLN A 366 -8.65 -18.21 -15.42
N SER A 367 -8.04 -17.27 -16.16
CA SER A 367 -6.64 -17.40 -16.62
C SER A 367 -5.60 -17.33 -15.49
N ILE A 368 -5.92 -16.71 -14.35
CA ILE A 368 -5.02 -16.61 -13.20
C ILE A 368 -5.35 -17.61 -12.08
N GLU A 369 -6.45 -18.37 -12.20
CA GLU A 369 -6.95 -19.23 -11.12
C GLU A 369 -5.95 -20.32 -10.72
N SER A 370 -5.31 -20.97 -11.71
CA SER A 370 -4.27 -21.96 -11.44
C SER A 370 -3.05 -21.38 -10.73
N ASP A 371 -2.75 -20.10 -10.98
CA ASP A 371 -1.60 -19.43 -10.37
C ASP A 371 -1.84 -19.12 -8.88
N LEU A 372 -3.09 -19.12 -8.42
CA LEU A 372 -3.46 -18.90 -7.01
C LEU A 372 -3.22 -20.12 -6.13
N ALA A 373 -3.01 -21.31 -6.70
CA ALA A 373 -2.74 -22.55 -5.97
C ALA A 373 -1.52 -22.42 -5.03
N ASP A 374 -1.39 -23.29 -4.02
CA ASP A 374 -0.30 -23.20 -3.02
C ASP A 374 1.11 -23.26 -3.62
N ASP A 375 1.25 -23.94 -4.74
CA ASP A 375 2.46 -24.07 -5.56
C ASP A 375 2.43 -23.16 -6.81
N GLY A 376 1.35 -22.41 -7.02
CA GLY A 376 1.20 -21.47 -8.13
C GLY A 376 2.04 -20.22 -7.94
N LYS A 377 2.23 -19.48 -9.05
CA LYS A 377 3.03 -18.24 -9.12
C LYS A 377 2.56 -17.17 -8.12
N PHE A 378 1.27 -17.13 -7.83
CA PHE A 378 0.62 -16.21 -6.90
C PHE A 378 0.23 -16.89 -5.58
N GLY A 379 0.77 -18.09 -5.28
CA GLY A 379 0.39 -18.89 -4.11
C GLY A 379 0.79 -18.33 -2.74
N ASN A 380 1.64 -17.30 -2.68
CA ASN A 380 1.94 -16.62 -1.43
C ASN A 380 0.74 -15.76 -0.97
N ASP A 381 0.38 -15.81 0.31
CA ASP A 381 -0.76 -15.08 0.90
C ASP A 381 -0.90 -13.63 0.41
N ALA A 382 0.19 -12.86 0.38
CA ALA A 382 0.16 -11.44 0.00
C ALA A 382 -0.13 -11.23 -1.49
N VAL A 383 0.35 -12.12 -2.36
CA VAL A 383 0.11 -12.03 -3.82
C VAL A 383 -1.24 -12.64 -4.17
N ARG A 384 -1.59 -13.76 -3.54
CA ARG A 384 -2.90 -14.41 -3.65
C ARG A 384 -4.02 -13.46 -3.27
N GLY A 385 -3.85 -12.73 -2.17
CA GLY A 385 -4.83 -11.75 -1.72
C GLY A 385 -4.98 -10.56 -2.67
N ALA A 386 -3.90 -10.12 -3.32
CA ALA A 386 -3.94 -9.07 -4.34
C ALA A 386 -4.61 -9.57 -5.63
N ALA A 387 -4.23 -10.76 -6.10
CA ALA A 387 -4.81 -11.43 -7.25
C ALA A 387 -6.32 -11.74 -7.05
N GLY A 388 -6.72 -12.09 -5.82
CA GLY A 388 -8.12 -12.27 -5.44
C GLY A 388 -8.98 -10.99 -5.54
N LYS A 389 -8.35 -9.81 -5.62
CA LYS A 389 -9.00 -8.50 -5.84
C LYS A 389 -8.85 -7.98 -7.27
N PHE A 390 -8.27 -8.79 -8.17
CA PHE A 390 -7.96 -8.41 -9.54
C PHE A 390 -9.18 -7.86 -10.29
N ASP A 391 -10.31 -8.53 -10.19
CA ASP A 391 -11.53 -8.16 -10.89
C ASP A 391 -12.10 -6.82 -10.44
N MET A 392 -12.11 -6.57 -9.13
CA MET A 392 -12.48 -5.29 -8.55
C MET A 392 -11.56 -4.17 -9.05
N GLN A 393 -10.25 -4.40 -9.11
CA GLN A 393 -9.31 -3.40 -9.62
C GLN A 393 -9.57 -3.09 -11.11
N VAL A 394 -9.85 -4.10 -11.93
CA VAL A 394 -10.22 -3.92 -13.34
C VAL A 394 -11.49 -3.09 -13.48
N MET A 395 -12.56 -3.44 -12.74
CA MET A 395 -13.83 -2.71 -12.80
C MET A 395 -13.68 -1.24 -12.40
N LYS A 396 -12.94 -0.98 -11.30
CA LYS A 396 -12.66 0.38 -10.84
C LYS A 396 -11.86 1.17 -11.86
N MET A 397 -10.73 0.64 -12.34
CA MET A 397 -9.89 1.34 -13.32
C MET A 397 -10.64 1.62 -14.62
N ALA A 398 -11.41 0.65 -15.11
CA ALA A 398 -12.19 0.81 -16.34
C ALA A 398 -13.21 1.96 -16.21
N ALA A 399 -13.92 2.03 -15.07
CA ALA A 399 -14.85 3.10 -14.78
C ALA A 399 -14.16 4.46 -14.63
N ILE A 400 -13.01 4.54 -13.96
CA ILE A 400 -12.24 5.78 -13.81
C ILE A 400 -11.77 6.30 -15.17
N LEU A 401 -11.19 5.42 -16.00
CA LEU A 401 -10.74 5.78 -17.35
C LEU A 401 -11.92 6.21 -18.21
N HIS A 402 -13.03 5.47 -18.18
CA HIS A 402 -14.25 5.82 -18.90
C HIS A 402 -14.77 7.21 -18.53
N VAL A 403 -14.93 7.52 -17.24
CA VAL A 403 -15.37 8.87 -16.81
C VAL A 403 -14.35 9.93 -17.23
N ALA A 404 -13.06 9.67 -17.01
CA ALA A 404 -12.00 10.61 -17.33
C ALA A 404 -11.92 10.93 -18.82
N ARG A 405 -12.13 9.94 -19.70
CA ARG A 405 -12.13 10.11 -21.16
C ARG A 405 -13.18 11.12 -21.61
N HIS A 406 -14.40 11.00 -21.10
CA HIS A 406 -15.52 11.85 -21.51
C HIS A 406 -15.44 13.24 -20.87
N LEU A 407 -15.24 13.31 -19.55
CA LEU A 407 -15.22 14.60 -18.85
C LEU A 407 -13.99 15.46 -19.20
N CYS A 408 -12.84 14.85 -19.51
CA CYS A 408 -11.71 15.63 -20.03
C CYS A 408 -12.03 16.34 -21.36
N LYS A 409 -12.92 15.77 -22.17
CA LYS A 409 -13.39 16.35 -23.44
C LYS A 409 -14.58 17.30 -23.26
N GLY A 410 -15.19 17.32 -22.07
CA GLY A 410 -16.43 18.06 -21.81
C GLY A 410 -17.67 17.34 -22.36
N GLU A 411 -17.58 16.02 -22.55
CA GLU A 411 -18.67 15.17 -23.02
C GLU A 411 -19.43 14.56 -21.84
N PRO A 412 -20.74 14.31 -21.95
CA PRO A 412 -21.48 13.56 -20.94
C PRO A 412 -20.93 12.13 -20.84
N VAL A 413 -20.90 11.59 -19.62
CA VAL A 413 -20.45 10.21 -19.37
C VAL A 413 -21.55 9.22 -19.77
N PRO A 414 -21.30 8.30 -20.71
CA PRO A 414 -22.24 7.22 -21.02
C PRO A 414 -22.46 6.31 -19.81
N ALA A 415 -23.68 5.83 -19.63
CA ALA A 415 -24.05 4.98 -18.49
C ALA A 415 -23.28 3.64 -18.43
N ASN A 416 -22.78 3.15 -19.56
CA ASN A 416 -22.03 1.90 -19.65
C ASN A 416 -20.55 2.17 -19.95
N VAL A 417 -19.67 1.44 -19.27
CA VAL A 417 -18.22 1.50 -19.50
C VAL A 417 -17.89 1.04 -20.93
N GLY A 418 -17.07 1.84 -21.62
CA GLY A 418 -16.61 1.55 -22.98
C GLY A 418 -15.57 0.43 -23.05
N ALA A 419 -15.59 -0.35 -24.14
CA ALA A 419 -14.68 -1.48 -24.33
C ALA A 419 -13.19 -1.07 -24.35
N ALA A 420 -12.86 0.08 -24.96
CA ALA A 420 -11.47 0.56 -25.02
C ALA A 420 -10.90 0.88 -23.63
N ASP A 421 -11.70 1.50 -22.75
CA ASP A 421 -11.26 1.83 -21.38
C ASP A 421 -11.17 0.59 -20.51
N PHE A 422 -12.05 -0.38 -20.72
CA PHE A 422 -11.98 -1.69 -20.08
C PHE A 422 -10.74 -2.48 -20.50
N GLU A 423 -10.39 -2.49 -21.78
CA GLU A 423 -9.19 -3.18 -22.28
C GLU A 423 -7.91 -2.58 -21.70
N ILE A 424 -7.80 -1.24 -21.66
CA ILE A 424 -6.69 -0.54 -20.99
C ILE A 424 -6.60 -0.96 -19.53
N ALA A 425 -7.71 -0.90 -18.79
CA ALA A 425 -7.75 -1.29 -17.37
C ALA A 425 -7.35 -2.75 -17.14
N LEU A 426 -7.83 -3.66 -17.99
CA LEU A 426 -7.53 -5.08 -17.89
C LEU A 426 -6.03 -5.35 -18.07
N ASN A 427 -5.41 -4.71 -19.07
CA ASN A 427 -3.99 -4.86 -19.36
C ASN A 427 -3.12 -4.23 -18.25
N LEU A 428 -3.50 -3.04 -17.77
CA LEU A 428 -2.84 -2.40 -16.63
C LEU A 428 -2.90 -3.27 -15.37
N CYS A 429 -4.06 -3.82 -15.03
CA CYS A 429 -4.20 -4.67 -13.84
C CYS A 429 -3.36 -5.96 -13.94
N ARG A 430 -3.24 -6.56 -15.13
CA ARG A 430 -2.40 -7.75 -15.34
C ARG A 430 -0.92 -7.43 -15.09
N GLU A 431 -0.46 -6.34 -15.70
CA GLU A 431 0.92 -5.87 -15.52
C GLU A 431 1.21 -5.47 -14.07
N LEU A 432 0.29 -4.75 -13.43
CA LEU A 432 0.42 -4.35 -12.03
C LEU A 432 0.42 -5.53 -11.07
N LEU A 433 -0.35 -6.58 -11.33
CA LEU A 433 -0.33 -7.81 -10.53
C LEU A 433 1.04 -8.51 -10.65
N GLU A 434 1.62 -8.54 -11.85
CA GLU A 434 2.96 -9.09 -12.04
C GLU A 434 4.02 -8.26 -11.32
N ARG A 435 3.96 -6.93 -11.47
CA ARG A 435 4.88 -6.00 -10.77
C ARG A 435 4.74 -6.07 -9.26
N TYR A 436 3.53 -6.29 -8.74
CA TYR A 436 3.31 -6.49 -7.32
C TYR A 436 4.10 -7.70 -6.82
N ARG A 437 4.01 -8.84 -7.52
CA ARG A 437 4.80 -10.04 -7.20
C ARG A 437 6.30 -9.78 -7.31
N GLN A 438 6.74 -9.17 -8.42
CA GLN A 438 8.16 -8.87 -8.65
C GLN A 438 8.74 -7.94 -7.58
N ALA A 439 7.99 -6.92 -7.15
CA ALA A 439 8.42 -6.01 -6.09
C ALA A 439 8.64 -6.75 -4.76
N LEU A 440 7.80 -7.73 -4.42
CA LEU A 440 7.98 -8.56 -3.23
C LEU A 440 9.18 -9.50 -3.33
N VAL A 441 9.43 -10.06 -4.52
CA VAL A 441 10.62 -10.89 -4.77
C VAL A 441 11.89 -10.05 -4.64
N ALA A 442 11.95 -8.89 -5.30
CA ALA A 442 13.11 -7.99 -5.28
C ALA A 442 13.42 -7.48 -3.86
N LYS A 443 12.39 -7.23 -3.04
CA LYS A 443 12.54 -6.83 -1.63
C LYS A 443 12.79 -8.02 -0.69
N ARG A 444 12.99 -9.24 -1.22
CA ARG A 444 13.16 -10.50 -0.45
C ARG A 444 12.07 -10.73 0.60
N ILE A 445 10.84 -10.36 0.28
CA ILE A 445 9.66 -10.64 1.12
C ILE A 445 9.06 -12.01 0.75
N ILE A 446 9.13 -12.39 -0.53
CA ILE A 446 8.70 -13.68 -1.04
C ILE A 446 9.77 -14.26 -1.98
N GLY A 447 9.53 -15.48 -2.46
CA GLY A 447 10.40 -16.15 -3.42
C GLY A 447 11.64 -16.76 -2.77
N PHE A 448 12.47 -17.38 -3.61
CA PHE A 448 13.55 -18.24 -3.14
C PHE A 448 14.58 -17.52 -2.27
N GLY A 449 14.88 -16.25 -2.53
CA GLY A 449 15.75 -15.44 -1.67
C GLY A 449 15.22 -15.32 -0.23
N ALA A 450 13.95 -14.94 -0.07
CA ALA A 450 13.31 -14.81 1.24
C ALA A 450 13.19 -16.16 1.97
N GLU A 451 12.88 -17.21 1.21
CA GLU A 451 12.80 -18.58 1.72
C GLU A 451 14.15 -19.10 2.18
N SER A 452 15.22 -18.77 1.44
CA SER A 452 16.60 -19.12 1.76
C SER A 452 17.07 -18.41 3.02
N ASP A 453 16.84 -17.10 3.13
CA ASP A 453 17.15 -16.30 4.32
C ASP A 453 16.48 -16.93 5.56
N ALA A 454 15.21 -17.34 5.46
CA ALA A 454 14.50 -17.98 6.56
C ALA A 454 15.08 -19.35 6.99
N VAL A 455 15.59 -20.14 6.04
CA VAL A 455 16.25 -21.43 6.33
C VAL A 455 17.62 -21.21 6.97
N ILE A 456 18.40 -20.27 6.44
CA ILE A 456 19.72 -19.91 6.94
C ILE A 456 19.61 -19.36 8.36
N ASP A 457 18.77 -18.34 8.60
CA ASP A 457 18.50 -17.74 9.92
C ASP A 457 18.09 -18.77 10.99
N TYR A 458 17.40 -19.82 10.56
CA TYR A 458 17.01 -20.90 11.44
C TYR A 458 18.21 -21.78 11.81
N LEU A 459 19.00 -22.18 10.82
CA LEU A 459 20.15 -23.06 11.00
C LEU A 459 21.33 -22.39 11.71
N GLU A 460 21.48 -21.07 11.62
CA GLU A 460 22.47 -20.32 12.38
C GLU A 460 22.33 -20.50 13.91
N ARG A 461 21.14 -20.87 14.37
CA ARG A 461 20.86 -21.17 15.79
C ARG A 461 21.26 -22.58 16.20
N PHE A 462 21.62 -23.43 15.23
CA PHE A 462 21.93 -24.84 15.41
C PHE A 462 23.23 -25.20 14.64
N PRO A 463 24.41 -24.86 15.17
CA PRO A 463 25.68 -25.07 14.47
C PRO A 463 25.97 -26.54 14.13
N SER A 464 25.48 -27.48 14.93
CA SER A 464 25.60 -28.93 14.65
C SER A 464 24.61 -29.45 13.59
N GLY A 465 23.81 -28.56 13.01
CA GLY A 465 22.72 -28.91 12.11
C GLY A 465 21.48 -29.41 12.82
N ARG A 466 20.46 -29.67 12.02
CA ARG A 466 19.15 -30.10 12.48
C ARG A 466 18.52 -31.06 11.47
N ASP A 467 17.75 -32.02 11.99
CA ASP A 467 16.95 -32.94 11.17
C ASP A 467 16.00 -32.18 10.23
N GLU A 468 16.01 -32.53 8.95
CA GLU A 468 15.22 -31.87 7.89
C GLU A 468 13.72 -31.82 8.22
N ARG A 469 13.15 -32.91 8.75
CA ARG A 469 11.73 -32.95 9.11
C ARG A 469 11.40 -31.89 10.15
N SER A 470 12.30 -31.70 11.10
CA SER A 470 12.08 -30.77 12.17
C SER A 470 12.43 -29.32 11.79
N ILE A 471 13.31 -29.09 10.80
CA ILE A 471 13.42 -27.79 10.11
C ILE A 471 12.08 -27.44 9.46
N LYS A 472 11.54 -28.34 8.63
CA LYS A 472 10.23 -28.17 7.97
C LYS A 472 9.11 -27.83 8.95
N ASN A 473 9.04 -28.54 10.08
CA ASN A 473 8.04 -28.29 11.11
C ASN A 473 8.20 -26.94 11.81
N SER A 474 9.44 -26.46 11.99
CA SER A 474 9.71 -25.16 12.61
C SER A 474 9.47 -23.99 11.66
N LEU A 475 9.70 -24.18 10.36
CA LEU A 475 9.60 -23.11 9.37
C LEU A 475 8.21 -22.97 8.75
N ARG A 476 7.33 -23.99 8.80
CA ARG A 476 5.98 -23.94 8.21
C ARG A 476 5.09 -22.77 8.69
N SER A 477 5.38 -22.19 9.86
CA SER A 477 4.62 -21.07 10.43
C SER A 477 5.25 -19.70 10.14
N LYS A 478 6.43 -19.67 9.52
CA LYS A 478 7.07 -18.41 9.10
C LYS A 478 6.30 -17.82 7.92
N ALA A 479 6.20 -16.49 7.87
CA ALA A 479 5.40 -15.76 6.88
C ALA A 479 5.70 -16.19 5.43
N VAL A 480 6.97 -16.43 5.08
CA VAL A 480 7.39 -16.86 3.75
C VAL A 480 6.87 -18.26 3.32
N PHE A 481 6.57 -19.14 4.29
CA PHE A 481 6.11 -20.52 4.05
C PHE A 481 4.66 -20.77 4.51
N LYS A 482 4.05 -19.80 5.20
CA LYS A 482 2.70 -19.92 5.76
C LYS A 482 1.71 -20.26 4.63
N GLY A 483 0.78 -21.17 4.90
CA GLY A 483 -0.26 -21.57 3.95
C GLY A 483 0.20 -22.55 2.84
N ARG A 484 1.50 -22.78 2.65
CA ARG A 484 2.03 -23.56 1.50
C ARG A 484 2.55 -24.96 1.85
N GLY A 485 2.26 -25.42 3.07
CA GLY A 485 2.72 -26.72 3.59
C GLY A 485 4.25 -26.80 3.77
N THR A 486 4.82 -28.00 3.69
CA THR A 486 6.26 -28.24 3.92
C THR A 486 7.05 -28.61 2.66
N LYS A 487 6.37 -28.82 1.53
CA LYS A 487 7.02 -29.12 0.24
C LYS A 487 7.97 -27.99 -0.21
N PRO A 488 7.57 -26.70 -0.16
CA PRO A 488 8.48 -25.62 -0.58
C PRO A 488 9.75 -25.56 0.25
N ILE A 489 9.65 -25.79 1.58
CA ILE A 489 10.81 -25.80 2.48
C ILE A 489 11.81 -26.89 2.07
N GLY A 490 11.31 -28.08 1.69
CA GLY A 490 12.18 -29.14 1.19
C GLY A 490 12.89 -28.76 -0.11
N ALA A 491 12.17 -28.18 -1.06
CA ALA A 491 12.76 -27.73 -2.33
C ALA A 491 13.83 -26.65 -2.11
N VAL A 492 13.62 -25.73 -1.17
CA VAL A 492 14.59 -24.69 -0.81
C VAL A 492 15.85 -25.32 -0.23
N ILE A 493 15.70 -26.27 0.71
CA ILE A 493 16.84 -26.99 1.30
C ILE A 493 17.64 -27.71 0.21
N GLU A 494 16.99 -28.41 -0.71
CA GLU A 494 17.68 -29.10 -1.82
C GLU A 494 18.46 -28.13 -2.70
N ARG A 495 17.86 -26.98 -3.05
CA ARG A 495 18.55 -25.96 -3.85
C ARG A 495 19.74 -25.36 -3.12
N LEU A 496 19.62 -25.08 -1.84
CA LEU A 496 20.73 -24.57 -1.03
C LEU A 496 21.84 -25.61 -0.84
N VAL A 497 21.50 -26.90 -0.76
CA VAL A 497 22.49 -27.99 -0.77
C VAL A 497 23.19 -28.07 -2.13
N ALA A 498 22.44 -28.00 -3.23
CA ALA A 498 23.01 -28.00 -4.58
C ALA A 498 23.90 -26.78 -4.84
N ALA A 499 23.58 -25.63 -4.24
CA ALA A 499 24.37 -24.40 -4.28
C ALA A 499 25.57 -24.42 -3.33
N GLY A 500 25.76 -25.47 -2.52
CA GLY A 500 26.87 -25.57 -1.57
C GLY A 500 26.75 -24.67 -0.34
N VAL A 501 25.58 -24.05 -0.10
CA VAL A 501 25.30 -23.23 1.10
C VAL A 501 24.98 -24.11 2.30
N LEU A 502 24.35 -25.26 2.06
CA LEU A 502 24.01 -26.24 3.08
C LEU A 502 24.75 -27.55 2.80
N THR A 503 25.14 -28.24 3.88
CA THR A 503 25.58 -29.64 3.81
C THR A 503 24.50 -30.56 4.34
N ALA A 504 24.34 -31.70 3.68
CA ALA A 504 23.39 -32.73 4.06
C ALA A 504 24.12 -34.04 4.37
N GLU A 505 24.10 -34.44 5.63
CA GLU A 505 24.70 -35.69 6.10
C GLU A 505 23.60 -36.71 6.41
N ARG A 506 23.79 -37.97 6.00
CA ARG A 506 22.89 -39.07 6.38
C ARG A 506 23.34 -39.66 7.72
N GLY A 507 22.47 -39.58 8.72
CA GLY A 507 22.70 -40.21 10.03
C GLY A 507 22.33 -41.69 10.08
N LEU A 508 22.64 -42.33 11.22
CA LEU A 508 22.44 -43.77 11.52
C LEU A 508 21.00 -44.30 11.42
N ALA A 509 20.00 -43.45 11.15
CA ALA A 509 18.57 -43.80 11.09
C ALA A 509 17.88 -43.28 9.82
N ASP A 510 18.62 -43.11 8.72
CA ASP A 510 18.16 -42.50 7.46
C ASP A 510 17.60 -41.07 7.59
N LYS A 511 17.85 -40.42 8.73
CA LYS A 511 17.51 -39.01 8.94
C LYS A 511 18.58 -38.15 8.28
N ARG A 512 18.13 -37.21 7.44
CA ARG A 512 19.00 -36.22 6.81
C ARG A 512 19.22 -35.06 7.77
N ASN A 513 20.47 -34.93 8.25
CA ASN A 513 20.90 -33.81 9.06
C ASN A 513 21.37 -32.69 8.13
N ILE A 514 20.79 -31.50 8.26
CA ILE A 514 21.11 -30.34 7.45
C ILE A 514 21.84 -29.31 8.32
N ARG A 515 22.98 -28.81 7.86
CA ARG A 515 23.74 -27.73 8.52
C ARG A 515 24.26 -26.72 7.50
N LEU A 516 24.63 -25.53 7.96
CA LEU A 516 25.36 -24.56 7.15
C LEU A 516 26.72 -25.16 6.74
N ALA A 517 27.13 -24.91 5.50
CA ALA A 517 28.37 -25.43 4.94
C ALA A 517 29.63 -24.82 5.58
#